data_AF-A0A7L3ADB1-F1
#
_entry.id   AF-A0A7L3ADB1-F1
#
_cell.length_a   1.000
_cell.length_b   1.000
_cell.length_c   1.000
_cell.angle_alpha   90.00
_cell.angle_beta   90.00
_cell.angle_gamma   90.00
#
_symmetry.space_group_name_H-M   'P 1'
#
loop_
_entity.id
_entity.type
_entity.pdbx_description
1 polymer ?
#
loop_
_entity_poly.entity_id
_entity_poly.type
_entity_poly.pdbx_seq_one_letter_code
_entity_poly.pdbx_strand_id
1 'polypeptide(L)'
;SVSLAVCMTNCPTLIVMVGLPARGKTYISKKLTRYLNWIGVPTKEFNVGQYRRDLVKKYKSFEFFLPDNEEGLKIRKQCALAALNDVRQYLSEENGHVAVFDATNTTRERRETIYKFGEENGYKTFFVESVCVDPEVIAANIVQVKLGSPDYVDCSNDEATEDFMKRIECYKNSYETLDETLDKDLSYIKIMDVGRSYLVNRVMDHIQSRIVYYLMNIHVTPRSIYLCRHGESELNLKGRIGGDPGLSVRGKEFAKSLAQFINEQNIKDLKVWTSQMKRTIQTAEALGVPYEQWKVLNEIDAGVCEEMTYEEIQENYPLEFALRDQDKYRYRYPKGESYEDLVQRLEPVIMELERQENVLVICHQAVMRCLLAYFLDKPAEQLPYLKCPLHTVLKLTPVAYGCKVESIFLNVEAVNTHRDKPENVDISRPTVDALVTVPAHQ
;
A
#
# COMPACT_ATOMS: atom_id res chain seq x y z
N SER A 1 8.60 -9.34 -27.44
CA SER A 1 7.71 -10.44 -27.00
C SER A 1 6.58 -9.82 -26.21
N VAL A 2 5.33 -10.17 -26.54
CA VAL A 2 4.14 -9.63 -25.86
C VAL A 2 4.24 -10.01 -24.38
N SER A 3 4.30 -9.01 -23.50
CA SER A 3 4.20 -9.19 -22.05
C SER A 3 2.84 -9.83 -21.77
N LEU A 4 2.84 -11.12 -21.42
CA LEU A 4 1.69 -11.77 -20.81
C LEU A 4 1.58 -11.22 -19.39
N ALA A 5 0.94 -10.05 -19.25
CA ALA A 5 0.42 -9.63 -17.96
C ALA A 5 -0.44 -10.80 -17.44
N VAL A 6 -0.09 -11.35 -16.29
CA VAL A 6 -0.84 -12.42 -15.64
C VAL A 6 -2.20 -11.83 -15.25
N CYS A 7 -3.19 -11.96 -16.13
CA CYS A 7 -4.55 -11.50 -15.87
C CYS A 7 -5.20 -12.48 -14.88
N MET A 8 -5.12 -12.16 -13.59
CA MET A 8 -5.78 -12.94 -12.53
C MET A 8 -7.31 -12.74 -12.51
N THR A 9 -7.86 -11.90 -13.39
CA THR A 9 -9.28 -11.51 -13.41
C THR A 9 -9.90 -11.72 -14.79
N ASN A 10 -10.70 -12.77 -14.97
CA ASN A 10 -11.43 -13.02 -16.22
C ASN A 10 -12.59 -12.03 -16.46
N CYS A 11 -13.06 -11.35 -15.41
CA CYS A 11 -14.06 -10.27 -15.47
C CYS A 11 -13.65 -9.15 -14.50
N PRO A 12 -13.80 -7.87 -14.86
CA PRO A 12 -13.58 -6.77 -13.93
C PRO A 12 -14.46 -6.88 -12.68
N THR A 13 -13.95 -6.42 -11.54
CA THR A 13 -14.64 -6.48 -10.24
C THR A 13 -15.05 -5.08 -9.77
N LEU A 14 -16.32 -4.92 -9.43
CA LEU A 14 -16.86 -3.74 -8.76
C LEU A 14 -16.97 -4.02 -7.26
N ILE A 15 -16.07 -3.43 -6.47
CA ILE A 15 -16.14 -3.46 -5.01
C ILE A 15 -17.05 -2.34 -4.55
N VAL A 16 -18.07 -2.68 -3.76
CA VAL A 16 -19.06 -1.71 -3.27
C VAL A 16 -18.93 -1.57 -1.77
N MET A 17 -18.49 -0.40 -1.31
CA MET A 17 -18.40 -0.13 0.12
C MET A 17 -19.80 0.08 0.70
N VAL A 18 -20.05 -0.47 1.90
CA VAL A 18 -21.33 -0.35 2.61
C VAL A 18 -21.09 0.05 4.07
N GLY A 19 -21.97 0.88 4.62
CA GLY A 19 -22.01 1.18 6.05
C GLY A 19 -22.17 2.67 6.36
N LEU A 20 -22.43 2.97 7.63
CA LEU A 20 -22.66 4.33 8.11
C LEU A 20 -21.41 5.24 7.96
N PRO A 21 -21.56 6.58 7.96
CA PRO A 21 -20.43 7.52 7.99
C PRO A 21 -19.46 7.26 9.16
N ALA A 22 -18.16 7.55 9.03
CA ALA A 22 -17.12 7.30 10.06
C ALA A 22 -16.92 5.84 10.50
N ARG A 23 -17.24 4.86 9.64
CA ARG A 23 -16.95 3.42 9.85
C ARG A 23 -15.69 2.96 9.10
N GLY A 24 -14.76 3.86 8.79
CA GLY A 24 -13.50 3.48 8.11
C GLY A 24 -13.61 3.06 6.64
N LYS A 25 -14.76 3.24 5.96
CA LYS A 25 -14.93 2.86 4.54
C LYS A 25 -13.85 3.43 3.61
N THR A 26 -13.61 4.74 3.66
CA THR A 26 -12.57 5.40 2.85
C THR A 26 -11.17 4.94 3.21
N TYR A 27 -10.91 4.59 4.48
CA TYR A 27 -9.64 3.99 4.89
C TYR A 27 -9.44 2.62 4.23
N ILE A 28 -10.45 1.75 4.31
CA ILE A 28 -10.44 0.42 3.69
C ILE A 28 -10.30 0.55 2.17
N SER A 29 -11.07 1.44 1.53
CA SER A 29 -11.02 1.71 0.09
C SER A 29 -9.60 2.05 -0.37
N LYS A 30 -8.95 3.01 0.29
CA LYS A 30 -7.60 3.44 -0.05
C LYS A 30 -6.57 2.33 0.18
N LYS A 31 -6.61 1.68 1.35
CA LYS A 31 -5.68 0.59 1.66
C LYS A 31 -5.82 -0.58 0.69
N LEU A 32 -7.05 -0.95 0.34
CA LEU A 32 -7.32 -2.04 -0.59
C LEU A 32 -6.88 -1.68 -2.00
N THR A 33 -7.20 -0.47 -2.46
CA THR A 33 -6.77 0.03 -3.78
C THR A 33 -5.25 0.04 -3.89
N ARG A 34 -4.55 0.53 -2.86
CA ARG A 34 -3.08 0.54 -2.79
C ARG A 34 -2.49 -0.86 -2.84
N TYR A 35 -3.02 -1.79 -2.04
CA TYR A 35 -2.56 -3.17 -2.03
C TYR A 35 -2.74 -3.84 -3.39
N LEU A 36 -3.93 -3.73 -3.99
CA LEU A 36 -4.22 -4.32 -5.29
C LEU A 36 -3.32 -3.77 -6.39
N ASN A 37 -3.11 -2.45 -6.43
CA ASN A 37 -2.16 -1.85 -7.37
C ASN A 37 -0.72 -2.32 -7.13
N TRP A 38 -0.30 -2.44 -5.86
CA TRP A 38 1.05 -2.89 -5.53
C TRP A 38 1.32 -4.32 -5.99
N ILE A 39 0.34 -5.24 -5.89
CA ILE A 39 0.47 -6.60 -6.44
C ILE A 39 0.25 -6.69 -7.97
N GLY A 40 0.11 -5.56 -8.65
CA GLY A 40 -0.03 -5.50 -10.11
C GLY A 40 -1.47 -5.65 -10.64
N VAL A 41 -2.50 -5.42 -9.81
CA VAL A 41 -3.90 -5.39 -10.22
C VAL A 41 -4.39 -3.94 -10.35
N PRO A 42 -4.47 -3.37 -11.56
CA PRO A 42 -5.02 -2.04 -11.83
C PRO A 42 -6.34 -1.79 -11.11
N THR A 43 -6.28 -0.94 -10.08
CA THR A 43 -7.42 -0.63 -9.21
C THR A 43 -7.58 0.86 -9.02
N LYS A 44 -8.83 1.36 -9.05
CA LYS A 44 -9.13 2.78 -8.82
C LYS A 44 -10.31 2.92 -7.86
N GLU A 45 -10.22 3.87 -6.93
CA GLU A 45 -11.32 4.23 -6.04
C GLU A 45 -12.15 5.39 -6.58
N PHE A 46 -13.46 5.32 -6.35
CA PHE A 46 -14.45 6.30 -6.76
C PHE A 46 -15.23 6.77 -5.52
N ASN A 47 -14.74 7.85 -4.90
CA ASN A 47 -15.34 8.38 -3.67
C ASN A 47 -16.50 9.32 -3.99
N VAL A 48 -17.75 8.85 -3.83
CA VAL A 48 -18.96 9.65 -4.12
C VAL A 48 -19.04 10.92 -3.27
N GLY A 49 -18.41 10.92 -2.09
CA GLY A 49 -18.27 12.11 -1.25
C GLY A 49 -17.48 13.24 -1.92
N GLN A 50 -16.49 12.89 -2.76
CA GLN A 50 -15.71 13.83 -3.57
C GLN A 50 -16.53 14.40 -4.73
N TYR A 51 -17.20 13.54 -5.51
CA TYR A 51 -18.14 13.99 -6.56
C TYR A 51 -19.18 14.98 -6.03
N ARG A 52 -19.74 14.71 -4.85
CA ARG A 52 -20.66 15.63 -4.17
C ARG A 52 -19.98 16.96 -3.80
N ARG A 53 -18.75 16.94 -3.26
CA ARG A 53 -18.02 18.19 -2.95
C ARG A 53 -17.76 19.01 -4.20
N ASP A 54 -17.38 18.35 -5.30
CA ASP A 54 -17.08 19.03 -6.55
C ASP A 54 -18.33 19.64 -7.18
N LEU A 55 -19.50 19.03 -7.00
CA LEU A 55 -20.78 19.56 -7.49
C LEU A 55 -21.37 20.65 -6.57
N VAL A 56 -21.45 20.41 -5.27
CA VAL A 56 -22.12 21.30 -4.30
C VAL A 56 -21.23 22.47 -3.86
N LYS A 57 -19.90 22.33 -4.01
CA LYS A 57 -18.84 23.28 -3.64
C LYS A 57 -18.72 23.56 -2.14
N LYS A 58 -19.79 23.96 -1.47
CA LYS A 58 -19.81 24.29 -0.05
C LYS A 58 -20.81 23.43 0.71
N TYR A 59 -20.31 22.63 1.64
CA TYR A 59 -21.15 21.93 2.60
C TYR A 59 -21.72 22.94 3.62
N LYS A 60 -23.02 22.84 3.91
CA LYS A 60 -23.68 23.67 4.92
C LYS A 60 -23.84 22.90 6.23
N SER A 61 -24.58 21.80 6.18
CA SER A 61 -25.01 21.09 7.38
C SER A 61 -25.72 19.76 7.05
N PHE A 62 -26.03 18.99 8.08
CA PHE A 62 -26.58 17.64 8.01
C PHE A 62 -27.95 17.57 7.32
N GLU A 63 -28.71 18.67 7.24
CA GLU A 63 -30.03 18.72 6.59
C GLU A 63 -29.97 18.31 5.11
N PHE A 64 -28.81 18.45 4.46
CA PHE A 64 -28.58 17.92 3.10
C PHE A 64 -28.75 16.39 3.01
N PHE A 65 -28.54 15.68 4.11
CA PHE A 65 -28.60 14.21 4.16
C PHE A 65 -29.91 13.65 4.66
N LEU A 66 -30.83 14.51 5.13
CA LEU A 66 -32.15 14.10 5.56
C LEU A 66 -32.85 13.24 4.50
N PRO A 67 -33.58 12.18 4.90
CA PRO A 67 -34.24 11.28 3.98
C PRO A 67 -35.45 11.92 3.28
N ASP A 68 -36.05 12.95 3.87
CA ASP A 68 -37.16 13.74 3.34
C ASP A 68 -36.70 14.97 2.52
N ASN A 69 -35.38 15.22 2.45
CA ASN A 69 -34.82 16.26 1.58
C ASN A 69 -34.75 15.77 0.12
N GLU A 70 -35.81 16.00 -0.66
CA GLU A 70 -35.92 15.58 -2.06
C GLU A 70 -34.80 16.14 -2.95
N GLU A 71 -34.43 17.41 -2.78
CA GLU A 71 -33.35 18.04 -3.55
C GLU A 71 -32.00 17.40 -3.21
N GLY A 72 -31.72 17.23 -1.92
CA GLY A 72 -30.51 16.55 -1.43
C GLY A 72 -30.43 15.09 -1.90
N LEU A 73 -31.55 14.37 -1.94
CA LEU A 73 -31.63 13.02 -2.51
C LEU A 73 -31.33 13.03 -4.02
N LYS A 74 -31.91 13.95 -4.78
CA LYS A 74 -31.69 14.08 -6.23
C LYS A 74 -30.22 14.34 -6.55
N ILE A 75 -29.59 15.29 -5.84
CA ILE A 75 -28.17 15.61 -5.99
C ILE A 75 -27.30 14.40 -5.62
N ARG A 76 -27.58 13.72 -4.49
CA ARG A 76 -26.84 12.51 -4.09
C ARG A 76 -26.98 11.36 -5.09
N LYS A 77 -28.16 11.17 -5.69
CA LYS A 77 -28.38 10.20 -6.78
C LYS A 77 -27.57 10.58 -8.02
N GLN A 78 -27.56 11.85 -8.42
CA GLN A 78 -26.77 12.34 -9.54
C GLN A 78 -25.25 12.13 -9.33
N CYS A 79 -24.73 12.41 -8.13
CA CYS A 79 -23.32 12.17 -7.82
C CYS A 79 -22.94 10.68 -7.91
N ALA A 80 -23.82 9.80 -7.43
CA ALA A 80 -23.61 8.35 -7.53
C ALA A 80 -23.61 7.88 -8.99
N LEU A 81 -24.52 8.39 -9.82
CA LEU A 81 -24.57 8.06 -11.26
C LEU A 81 -23.33 8.58 -12.00
N ALA A 82 -22.86 9.78 -11.69
CA ALA A 82 -21.62 10.31 -12.26
C ALA A 82 -20.42 9.42 -11.91
N ALA A 83 -20.30 9.01 -10.64
CA ALA A 83 -19.24 8.08 -10.22
C ALA A 83 -19.37 6.70 -10.88
N LEU A 84 -20.58 6.16 -11.08
CA LEU A 84 -20.76 4.89 -11.80
C LEU A 84 -20.42 5.00 -13.29
N ASN A 85 -20.66 6.14 -13.94
CA ASN A 85 -20.22 6.36 -15.31
C ASN A 85 -18.69 6.32 -15.42
N ASP A 86 -17.98 6.95 -14.47
CA ASP A 86 -16.51 6.91 -14.45
C ASP A 86 -15.99 5.50 -14.09
N VAL A 87 -16.71 4.74 -13.25
CA VAL A 87 -16.43 3.30 -13.03
C VAL A 87 -16.52 2.54 -14.35
N ARG A 88 -17.58 2.76 -15.14
CA ARG A 88 -17.75 2.10 -16.43
C ARG A 88 -16.61 2.45 -17.38
N GLN A 89 -16.28 3.73 -17.51
CA GLN A 89 -15.17 4.19 -18.35
C GLN A 89 -13.86 3.51 -17.92
N TYR A 90 -13.56 3.51 -16.62
CA TYR A 90 -12.31 2.91 -16.13
C TYR A 90 -12.21 1.40 -16.40
N LEU A 91 -13.28 0.64 -16.10
CA LEU A 91 -13.27 -0.82 -16.25
C LEU A 91 -13.42 -1.28 -17.70
N SER A 92 -14.16 -0.54 -18.54
CA SER A 92 -14.43 -0.93 -19.93
C SER A 92 -13.46 -0.32 -20.94
N GLU A 93 -12.89 0.85 -20.66
CA GLU A 93 -12.15 1.65 -21.67
C GLU A 93 -10.69 1.91 -21.25
N GLU A 94 -10.35 1.91 -19.96
CA GLU A 94 -9.01 2.27 -19.45
C GLU A 94 -8.18 1.07 -18.95
N ASN A 95 -8.56 -0.17 -19.29
CA ASN A 95 -7.93 -1.41 -18.82
C ASN A 95 -7.89 -1.55 -17.28
N GLY A 96 -8.86 -0.97 -16.57
CA GLY A 96 -9.05 -1.18 -15.14
C GLY A 96 -9.56 -2.60 -14.83
N HIS A 97 -9.04 -3.23 -13.78
CA HIS A 97 -9.49 -4.56 -13.37
C HIS A 97 -10.42 -4.52 -12.16
N VAL A 98 -10.21 -3.58 -11.24
CA VAL A 98 -11.04 -3.43 -10.03
C VAL A 98 -11.42 -1.97 -9.80
N ALA A 99 -12.71 -1.71 -9.58
CA ALA A 99 -13.20 -0.40 -9.18
C ALA A 99 -13.73 -0.47 -7.75
N VAL A 100 -13.29 0.44 -6.87
CA VAL A 100 -13.80 0.56 -5.50
C VAL A 100 -14.77 1.72 -5.41
N PHE A 101 -16.05 1.43 -5.32
CA PHE A 101 -17.12 2.42 -5.21
C PHE A 101 -17.36 2.78 -3.73
N ASP A 102 -16.75 3.88 -3.28
CA ASP A 102 -16.81 4.35 -1.89
C ASP A 102 -17.98 5.31 -1.65
N ALA A 103 -19.07 4.75 -1.11
CA ALA A 103 -20.24 5.47 -0.63
C ALA A 103 -20.86 4.76 0.58
N THR A 104 -21.95 5.31 1.16
CA THR A 104 -22.64 4.66 2.29
C THR A 104 -23.39 3.41 1.87
N ASN A 105 -24.11 3.44 0.74
CA ASN A 105 -24.85 2.31 0.16
C ASN A 105 -25.67 1.51 1.19
N THR A 106 -26.28 2.23 2.14
CA THR A 106 -26.91 1.67 3.34
C THR A 106 -28.30 1.06 3.08
N THR A 107 -28.96 1.38 1.97
CA THR A 107 -30.28 0.83 1.61
C THR A 107 -30.15 -0.31 0.59
N ARG A 108 -31.06 -1.29 0.63
CA ARG A 108 -31.14 -2.37 -0.36
C ARG A 108 -31.43 -1.85 -1.76
N GLU A 109 -32.34 -0.88 -1.90
CA GLU A 109 -32.66 -0.24 -3.20
C GLU A 109 -31.39 0.28 -3.89
N ARG A 110 -30.51 0.96 -3.14
CA ARG A 110 -29.25 1.47 -3.69
C ARG A 110 -28.32 0.34 -4.10
N ARG A 111 -28.17 -0.69 -3.26
CA ARG A 111 -27.29 -1.83 -3.55
C ARG A 111 -27.78 -2.63 -4.76
N GLU A 112 -29.09 -2.84 -4.88
CA GLU A 112 -29.70 -3.49 -6.05
C GLU A 112 -29.45 -2.70 -7.34
N THR A 113 -29.56 -1.36 -7.28
CA THR A 113 -29.25 -0.48 -8.42
C THR A 113 -27.79 -0.66 -8.87
N ILE A 114 -26.85 -0.70 -7.92
CA ILE A 114 -25.42 -0.87 -8.23
C ILE A 114 -25.12 -2.30 -8.71
N TYR A 115 -25.79 -3.30 -8.15
CA TYR A 115 -25.67 -4.69 -8.56
C TYR A 115 -26.12 -4.88 -10.01
N LYS A 116 -27.30 -4.35 -10.38
CA LYS A 116 -27.81 -4.36 -11.77
C LYS A 116 -26.87 -3.64 -12.73
N PHE A 117 -26.34 -2.48 -12.32
CA PHE A 117 -25.30 -1.80 -13.10
C PHE A 117 -24.07 -2.69 -13.34
N GLY A 118 -23.63 -3.44 -12.32
CA GLY A 118 -22.56 -4.43 -12.46
C GLY A 118 -22.91 -5.52 -13.48
N GLU A 119 -24.09 -6.13 -13.35
CA GLU A 119 -24.57 -7.19 -14.26
C GLU A 119 -24.68 -6.71 -15.71
N GLU A 120 -25.30 -5.56 -15.95
CA GLU A 120 -25.51 -4.96 -17.28
C GLU A 120 -24.20 -4.67 -18.01
N ASN A 121 -23.11 -4.40 -17.27
CA ASN A 121 -21.80 -4.12 -17.81
C ASN A 121 -20.83 -5.33 -17.73
N GLY A 122 -21.30 -6.50 -17.27
CA GLY A 122 -20.49 -7.72 -17.19
C GLY A 122 -19.44 -7.70 -16.06
N TYR A 123 -19.64 -6.92 -15.00
CA TYR A 123 -18.75 -6.85 -13.85
C TYR A 123 -19.21 -7.81 -12.75
N LYS A 124 -18.26 -8.37 -12.00
CA LYS A 124 -18.57 -9.07 -10.75
C LYS A 124 -18.69 -8.07 -9.61
N THR A 125 -19.79 -8.10 -8.87
CA THR A 125 -19.99 -7.21 -7.72
C THR A 125 -19.57 -7.90 -6.42
N PHE A 126 -18.78 -7.23 -5.58
CA PHE A 126 -18.37 -7.71 -4.25
C PHE A 126 -18.58 -6.61 -3.20
N PHE A 127 -19.41 -6.87 -2.19
CA PHE A 127 -19.70 -5.86 -1.17
C PHE A 127 -18.73 -5.95 0.02
N VAL A 128 -18.28 -4.79 0.50
CA VAL A 128 -17.46 -4.67 1.72
C VAL A 128 -18.22 -3.78 2.70
N GLU A 129 -18.87 -4.38 3.68
CA GLU A 129 -19.60 -3.66 4.71
C GLU A 129 -18.73 -3.49 5.96
N SER A 130 -18.60 -2.24 6.42
CA SER A 130 -17.93 -1.94 7.69
C SER A 130 -18.96 -1.55 8.75
N VAL A 131 -19.08 -2.38 9.78
CA VAL A 131 -20.00 -2.23 10.90
C VAL A 131 -19.20 -1.93 12.17
N CYS A 132 -19.54 -0.84 12.83
CA CYS A 132 -18.97 -0.49 14.13
C CYS A 132 -20.08 0.14 14.97
N VAL A 133 -20.32 -0.46 16.13
CA VAL A 133 -21.30 -0.02 17.13
C VAL A 133 -20.64 0.59 18.36
N ASP A 134 -19.32 0.47 18.48
CA ASP A 134 -18.53 1.03 19.58
C ASP A 134 -18.49 2.58 19.49
N PRO A 135 -19.06 3.30 20.48
CA PRO A 135 -19.12 4.75 20.48
C PRO A 135 -17.73 5.41 20.60
N GLU A 136 -16.77 4.78 21.30
CA GLU A 136 -15.42 5.33 21.47
C GLU A 136 -14.65 5.30 20.16
N VAL A 137 -14.75 4.19 19.42
CA VAL A 137 -14.17 4.06 18.08
C VAL A 137 -14.79 5.07 17.11
N ILE A 138 -16.12 5.24 17.16
CA ILE A 138 -16.82 6.21 16.31
C ILE A 138 -16.34 7.63 16.61
N ALA A 139 -16.25 8.00 17.90
CA ALA A 139 -15.76 9.31 18.31
C ALA A 139 -14.31 9.56 17.85
N ALA A 140 -13.42 8.57 18.05
CA ALA A 140 -12.03 8.64 17.60
C ALA A 140 -11.94 8.82 16.07
N ASN A 141 -12.74 8.09 15.30
CA ASN A 141 -12.79 8.21 13.84
C ASN A 141 -13.28 9.59 13.37
N ILE A 142 -14.24 10.19 14.07
CA ILE A 142 -14.73 11.54 13.76
C ILE A 142 -13.59 12.55 13.98
N VAL A 143 -12.93 12.50 15.12
CA VAL A 143 -11.82 13.42 15.46
C VAL A 143 -10.67 13.27 14.48
N GLN A 144 -10.21 12.04 14.25
CA GLN A 144 -9.00 11.78 13.46
C GLN A 144 -9.16 12.13 11.97
N VAL A 145 -10.38 11.99 11.43
CA VAL A 145 -10.58 11.95 9.97
C VAL A 145 -11.57 12.99 9.46
N LYS A 146 -12.52 13.43 10.29
CA LYS A 146 -13.64 14.28 9.85
C LYS A 146 -13.49 15.74 10.21
N LEU A 147 -12.85 16.05 11.34
CA LEU A 147 -12.57 17.44 11.71
C LEU A 147 -11.59 18.12 10.74
N GLY A 148 -10.63 17.37 10.19
CA GLY A 148 -9.74 17.86 9.13
C GLY A 148 -10.28 17.70 7.70
N SER A 149 -11.54 17.29 7.52
CA SER A 149 -12.09 17.07 6.17
C SER A 149 -12.57 18.37 5.52
N PRO A 150 -12.56 18.47 4.17
CA PRO A 150 -13.03 19.66 3.46
C PRO A 150 -14.47 20.08 3.81
N ASP A 151 -15.31 19.16 4.29
CA ASP A 151 -16.68 19.47 4.73
C ASP A 151 -16.71 20.39 5.98
N TYR A 152 -15.64 20.44 6.80
CA TYR A 152 -15.65 21.09 8.12
C TYR A 152 -14.47 22.06 8.36
N VAL A 153 -13.74 22.45 7.31
CA VAL A 153 -12.55 23.33 7.43
C VAL A 153 -12.85 24.66 8.11
N ASP A 154 -14.06 25.21 7.91
CA ASP A 154 -14.48 26.50 8.46
C ASP A 154 -15.31 26.39 9.75
N CYS A 155 -15.42 25.20 10.34
CA CYS A 155 -16.23 24.93 11.53
C CYS A 155 -15.36 24.71 12.77
N SER A 156 -15.88 25.05 13.95
CA SER A 156 -15.23 24.61 15.20
C SER A 156 -15.33 23.08 15.36
N ASN A 157 -14.42 22.49 16.13
CA ASN A 157 -14.42 21.04 16.37
C ASN A 157 -15.73 20.55 17.00
N ASP A 158 -16.34 21.35 17.88
CA ASP A 158 -17.58 21.00 18.57
C ASP A 158 -18.77 21.02 17.62
N GLU A 159 -18.92 22.09 16.82
CA GLU A 159 -19.97 22.21 15.80
C GLU A 159 -19.86 21.12 14.73
N ALA A 160 -18.64 20.85 14.27
CA ALA A 160 -18.37 19.80 13.28
C ALA A 160 -18.72 18.41 13.83
N THR A 161 -18.42 18.15 15.10
CA THR A 161 -18.78 16.88 15.75
C THR A 161 -20.29 16.74 15.89
N GLU A 162 -20.99 17.78 16.34
CA GLU A 162 -22.44 17.77 16.50
C GLU A 162 -23.16 17.56 15.16
N ASP A 163 -22.78 18.31 14.12
CA ASP A 163 -23.32 18.17 12.77
C ASP A 163 -23.07 16.77 12.22
N PHE A 164 -21.85 16.24 12.40
CA PHE A 164 -21.51 14.91 11.89
C PHE A 164 -22.28 13.79 12.61
N MET A 165 -22.57 13.94 13.91
CA MET A 165 -23.42 13.00 14.65
C MET A 165 -24.86 13.03 14.13
N LYS A 166 -25.44 14.22 13.92
CA LYS A 166 -26.78 14.36 13.31
C LYS A 166 -26.82 13.78 11.89
N ARG A 167 -25.74 13.97 11.11
CA ARG A 167 -25.56 13.34 9.80
C ARG A 167 -25.56 11.82 9.88
N ILE A 168 -24.94 11.21 10.89
CA ILE A 168 -25.00 9.75 11.10
C ILE A 168 -26.44 9.30 11.36
N GLU A 169 -27.19 10.01 12.21
CA GLU A 169 -28.59 9.70 12.51
C GLU A 169 -29.47 9.70 11.26
N CYS A 170 -29.23 10.61 10.31
CA CYS A 170 -29.95 10.63 9.03
C CYS A 170 -29.88 9.31 8.27
N TYR A 171 -28.76 8.58 8.37
CA TYR A 171 -28.59 7.28 7.71
C TYR A 171 -29.09 6.11 8.53
N LYS A 172 -29.10 6.19 9.87
CA LYS A 172 -29.48 5.07 10.75
C LYS A 172 -30.90 4.58 10.48
N ASN A 173 -31.84 5.49 10.29
CA ASN A 173 -33.27 5.15 10.12
C ASN A 173 -33.58 4.33 8.85
N SER A 174 -32.69 4.39 7.85
CA SER A 174 -32.84 3.68 6.57
C SER A 174 -31.73 2.66 6.35
N TYR A 175 -30.93 2.35 7.38
CA TYR A 175 -29.81 1.44 7.24
C TYR A 175 -30.25 -0.01 7.32
N GLU A 176 -30.16 -0.69 6.18
CA GLU A 176 -30.40 -2.11 6.03
C GLU A 176 -29.06 -2.82 5.83
N THR A 177 -28.49 -3.41 6.90
CA THR A 177 -27.23 -4.15 6.81
C THR A 177 -27.36 -5.37 5.88
N LEU A 178 -26.25 -5.85 5.30
CA LEU A 178 -26.27 -7.11 4.56
C LEU A 178 -26.73 -8.27 5.46
N ASP A 179 -27.64 -9.09 4.99
CA ASP A 179 -28.29 -10.13 5.79
C ASP A 179 -28.04 -11.53 5.21
N GLU A 180 -27.80 -12.51 6.07
CA GLU A 180 -27.49 -13.89 5.66
C GLU A 180 -28.64 -14.58 4.91
N THR A 181 -29.88 -14.16 5.15
CA THR A 181 -31.07 -14.74 4.51
C THR A 181 -31.52 -13.92 3.31
N LEU A 182 -31.63 -12.60 3.47
CA LEU A 182 -32.16 -11.70 2.43
C LEU A 182 -31.13 -11.41 1.33
N ASP A 183 -29.85 -11.35 1.69
CA ASP A 183 -28.73 -11.07 0.77
C ASP A 183 -27.91 -12.35 0.50
N LYS A 184 -28.48 -13.54 0.74
CA LYS A 184 -27.82 -14.86 0.66
C LYS A 184 -27.09 -15.10 -0.66
N ASP A 185 -27.59 -14.52 -1.75
CA ASP A 185 -27.07 -14.74 -3.09
C ASP A 185 -25.93 -13.78 -3.48
N LEU A 186 -25.69 -12.72 -2.69
CA LEU A 186 -24.66 -11.72 -2.92
C LEU A 186 -23.29 -12.16 -2.39
N SER A 187 -22.22 -11.75 -3.08
CA SER A 187 -20.84 -11.93 -2.63
C SER A 187 -20.42 -10.77 -1.74
N TYR A 188 -20.05 -11.03 -0.49
CA TYR A 188 -19.69 -9.96 0.42
C TYR A 188 -18.78 -10.38 1.59
N ILE A 189 -18.20 -9.37 2.22
CA ILE A 189 -17.60 -9.43 3.56
C ILE A 189 -18.19 -8.33 4.45
N LYS A 190 -18.62 -8.69 5.66
CA LYS A 190 -18.95 -7.75 6.73
C LYS A 190 -17.81 -7.77 7.74
N ILE A 191 -17.23 -6.60 7.99
CA ILE A 191 -16.15 -6.36 8.95
C ILE A 191 -16.79 -5.72 10.19
N MET A 192 -16.74 -6.41 11.32
CA MET A 192 -17.40 -6.01 12.56
C MET A 192 -16.37 -5.58 13.60
N ASP A 193 -16.63 -4.45 14.26
CA ASP A 193 -15.83 -3.87 15.33
C ASP A 193 -14.34 -3.79 14.97
N VAL A 194 -14.07 -3.12 13.84
CA VAL A 194 -12.71 -2.79 13.39
C VAL A 194 -11.84 -4.03 13.13
N GLY A 195 -12.48 -5.10 12.64
CA GLY A 195 -11.78 -6.34 12.28
C GLY A 195 -11.71 -7.37 13.42
N ARG A 196 -12.49 -7.19 14.48
CA ARG A 196 -12.59 -8.19 15.55
C ARG A 196 -13.26 -9.48 15.08
N SER A 197 -14.25 -9.37 14.19
CA SER A 197 -14.93 -10.52 13.59
C SER A 197 -15.39 -10.20 12.17
N TYR A 198 -15.60 -11.25 11.39
CA TYR A 198 -15.91 -11.18 9.97
C TYR A 198 -17.03 -12.14 9.61
N LEU A 199 -17.92 -11.73 8.71
CA LEU A 199 -18.90 -12.59 8.04
C LEU A 199 -18.60 -12.54 6.55
N VAL A 200 -18.30 -13.68 5.93
CA VAL A 200 -17.97 -13.77 4.50
C VAL A 200 -19.00 -14.66 3.81
N ASN A 201 -19.56 -14.18 2.70
CA ASN A 201 -20.56 -14.91 1.92
C ASN A 201 -20.16 -15.00 0.44
N ARG A 202 -20.30 -16.19 -0.15
CA ARG A 202 -20.13 -16.50 -1.59
C ARG A 202 -18.93 -15.83 -2.27
N VAL A 203 -17.71 -16.12 -1.82
CA VAL A 203 -16.49 -15.74 -2.56
C VAL A 203 -16.46 -16.48 -3.90
N MET A 204 -16.50 -15.74 -5.01
CA MET A 204 -16.69 -16.33 -6.35
C MET A 204 -15.38 -16.69 -7.08
N ASP A 205 -14.27 -16.04 -6.74
CA ASP A 205 -13.01 -16.19 -7.49
C ASP A 205 -11.77 -15.83 -6.68
N HIS A 206 -10.61 -15.96 -7.34
CA HIS A 206 -9.31 -15.70 -6.76
C HIS A 206 -9.16 -14.26 -6.26
N ILE A 207 -9.59 -13.25 -7.03
CA ILE A 207 -9.42 -11.85 -6.62
C ILE A 207 -10.27 -11.53 -5.38
N GLN A 208 -11.50 -12.04 -5.30
CA GLN A 208 -12.33 -11.88 -4.10
C GLN A 208 -11.72 -12.61 -2.90
N SER A 209 -11.16 -13.81 -3.08
CA SER A 209 -10.46 -14.52 -2.01
C SER A 209 -9.26 -13.73 -1.48
N ARG A 210 -8.51 -13.09 -2.38
CA ARG A 210 -7.35 -12.23 -2.05
C ARG A 210 -7.78 -10.96 -1.33
N ILE A 211 -8.89 -10.34 -1.74
CA ILE A 211 -9.50 -9.19 -1.08
C ILE A 211 -9.91 -9.56 0.34
N VAL A 212 -10.64 -10.67 0.54
CA VAL A 212 -11.05 -11.16 1.85
C VAL A 212 -9.82 -11.40 2.74
N TYR A 213 -8.82 -12.10 2.23
CA TYR A 213 -7.58 -12.37 2.96
C TYR A 213 -6.88 -11.08 3.42
N TYR A 214 -6.77 -10.08 2.55
CA TYR A 214 -6.19 -8.79 2.91
C TYR A 214 -7.01 -8.06 3.98
N LEU A 215 -8.33 -7.96 3.80
CA LEU A 215 -9.22 -7.26 4.72
C LEU A 215 -9.24 -7.90 6.13
N MET A 216 -8.99 -9.20 6.22
CA MET A 216 -8.90 -9.92 7.49
C MET A 216 -7.57 -9.71 8.24
N ASN A 217 -6.55 -9.16 7.57
CA ASN A 217 -5.22 -8.95 8.17
C ASN A 217 -4.87 -7.47 8.42
N ILE A 218 -5.67 -6.52 7.92
CA ILE A 218 -5.47 -5.10 8.23
C ILE A 218 -6.12 -4.72 9.56
N HIS A 219 -5.50 -3.77 10.26
CA HIS A 219 -6.06 -3.15 11.46
C HIS A 219 -5.72 -1.66 11.51
N VAL A 220 -6.39 -0.93 12.41
CA VAL A 220 -6.22 0.54 12.57
C VAL A 220 -5.41 0.92 13.82
N THR A 221 -4.92 -0.05 14.59
CA THR A 221 -4.14 0.19 15.80
C THR A 221 -2.93 1.09 15.46
N PRO A 222 -2.75 2.22 16.16
CA PRO A 222 -1.57 3.06 15.99
C PRO A 222 -0.29 2.26 16.25
N ARG A 223 0.69 2.39 15.35
CA ARG A 223 1.94 1.63 15.39
C ARG A 223 3.03 2.27 14.56
N SER A 224 4.26 1.81 14.73
CA SER A 224 5.41 2.22 13.91
C SER A 224 6.09 1.02 13.26
N ILE A 225 6.42 1.18 11.97
CA ILE A 225 7.24 0.22 11.22
C ILE A 225 8.58 0.89 10.96
N TYR A 226 9.67 0.26 11.37
CA TYR A 226 11.02 0.74 11.18
C TYR A 226 11.66 -0.06 10.05
N LEU A 227 12.12 0.61 9.00
CA LEU A 227 12.84 -0.01 7.90
C LEU A 227 14.27 0.50 7.89
N CYS A 228 15.24 -0.41 7.86
CA CYS A 228 16.61 -0.07 7.56
C CYS A 228 17.25 -1.17 6.73
N ARG A 229 18.36 -0.83 6.08
CA ARG A 229 19.23 -1.83 5.47
C ARG A 229 20.11 -2.46 6.55
N HIS A 230 20.71 -3.60 6.23
CA HIS A 230 21.92 -4.04 6.90
C HIS A 230 22.97 -2.90 6.98
N GLY A 231 23.87 -2.99 7.95
CA GLY A 231 25.08 -2.15 7.95
C GLY A 231 25.89 -2.33 6.67
N GLU A 232 26.72 -1.34 6.34
CA GLU A 232 27.62 -1.39 5.18
C GLU A 232 28.37 -2.75 5.14
N SER A 233 28.39 -3.38 3.97
CA SER A 233 29.06 -4.67 3.77
C SER A 233 30.34 -4.55 2.96
N GLU A 234 31.17 -5.59 2.98
CA GLU A 234 32.43 -5.64 2.22
C GLU A 234 32.23 -5.44 0.70
N LEU A 235 31.14 -5.95 0.11
CA LEU A 235 30.84 -5.72 -1.30
C LEU A 235 30.30 -4.31 -1.57
N ASN A 236 29.66 -3.66 -0.58
CA ASN A 236 29.26 -2.26 -0.76
C ASN A 236 30.47 -1.36 -0.94
N LEU A 237 31.52 -1.56 -0.15
CA LEU A 237 32.78 -0.81 -0.27
C LEU A 237 33.35 -0.89 -1.69
N LYS A 238 33.25 -2.07 -2.32
CA LYS A 238 33.77 -2.38 -3.66
C LYS A 238 32.79 -2.08 -4.80
N GLY A 239 31.63 -1.47 -4.53
CA GLY A 239 30.62 -1.20 -5.56
C GLY A 239 29.98 -2.44 -6.19
N ARG A 240 30.10 -3.61 -5.56
CA ARG A 240 29.59 -4.90 -6.06
C ARG A 240 28.16 -5.17 -5.58
N ILE A 241 27.33 -5.73 -6.46
CA ILE A 241 25.91 -6.07 -6.17
C ILE A 241 25.76 -7.53 -5.72
N GLY A 242 24.67 -7.86 -5.03
CA GLY A 242 24.36 -9.26 -4.66
C GLY A 242 25.29 -9.84 -3.59
N GLY A 243 25.54 -11.15 -3.69
CA GLY A 243 26.39 -11.96 -2.83
C GLY A 243 25.88 -12.14 -1.41
N ASP A 244 26.69 -12.80 -0.57
CA ASP A 244 26.47 -12.92 0.87
C ASP A 244 27.64 -12.40 1.73
N PRO A 245 28.07 -11.13 1.54
CA PRO A 245 29.16 -10.57 2.33
C PRO A 245 28.79 -10.36 3.79
N GLY A 246 29.80 -10.35 4.65
CA GLY A 246 29.69 -9.83 6.01
C GLY A 246 29.72 -8.29 6.07
N LEU A 247 29.48 -7.76 7.26
CA LEU A 247 29.58 -6.33 7.55
C LEU A 247 31.03 -5.82 7.49
N SER A 248 31.20 -4.61 6.94
CA SER A 248 32.43 -3.81 7.06
C SER A 248 32.64 -3.34 8.50
N VAL A 249 33.77 -2.67 8.76
CA VAL A 249 34.01 -2.01 10.05
C VAL A 249 32.90 -1.00 10.37
N ARG A 250 32.56 -0.12 9.42
CA ARG A 250 31.46 0.85 9.58
C ARG A 250 30.10 0.18 9.67
N GLY A 251 29.89 -0.94 8.98
CA GLY A 251 28.66 -1.73 9.14
C GLY A 251 28.46 -2.25 10.56
N LYS A 252 29.53 -2.68 11.23
CA LYS A 252 29.50 -3.11 12.64
C LYS A 252 29.28 -1.92 13.59
N GLU A 253 29.82 -0.74 13.28
CA GLU A 253 29.53 0.49 14.03
C GLU A 253 28.06 0.88 13.92
N PHE A 254 27.49 0.85 12.71
CA PHE A 254 26.06 1.07 12.51
C PHE A 254 25.20 0.10 13.30
N ALA A 255 25.54 -1.19 13.33
CA ALA A 255 24.80 -2.18 14.08
C ALA A 255 24.73 -1.85 15.58
N LYS A 256 25.82 -1.32 16.15
CA LYS A 256 25.84 -0.82 17.54
C LYS A 256 25.00 0.45 17.71
N SER A 257 25.10 1.41 16.79
CA SER A 257 24.27 2.64 16.83
C SER A 257 22.78 2.32 16.67
N LEU A 258 22.42 1.32 15.86
CA LEU A 258 21.06 0.84 15.71
C LEU A 258 20.54 0.21 17.00
N ALA A 259 21.35 -0.61 17.67
CA ALA A 259 21.00 -1.18 18.98
C ALA A 259 20.74 -0.08 20.02
N GLN A 260 21.61 0.93 20.10
CA GLN A 260 21.42 2.08 20.97
C GLN A 260 20.12 2.83 20.64
N PHE A 261 19.91 3.16 19.37
CA PHE A 261 18.71 3.85 18.90
C PHE A 261 17.43 3.09 19.29
N ILE A 262 17.35 1.79 19.01
CA ILE A 262 16.17 0.97 19.31
C ILE A 262 15.89 0.92 20.82
N ASN A 263 16.94 0.80 21.65
CA ASN A 263 16.81 0.84 23.10
C ASN A 263 16.28 2.20 23.60
N GLU A 264 16.79 3.31 23.05
CA GLU A 264 16.35 4.67 23.38
C GLU A 264 14.90 4.95 22.98
N GLN A 265 14.40 4.32 21.92
CA GLN A 265 13.00 4.45 21.51
C GLN A 265 12.02 3.77 22.49
N ASN A 266 12.48 2.84 23.35
CA ASN A 266 11.68 2.11 24.33
C ASN A 266 10.37 1.53 23.72
N ILE A 267 10.51 0.85 22.58
CA ILE A 267 9.37 0.38 21.79
C ILE A 267 8.78 -0.88 22.42
N LYS A 268 7.51 -0.80 22.80
CA LYS A 268 6.78 -1.95 23.36
C LYS A 268 6.59 -3.05 22.31
N ASP A 269 6.85 -4.29 22.70
CA ASP A 269 6.61 -5.52 21.93
C ASP A 269 7.21 -5.48 20.50
N LEU A 270 8.38 -4.84 20.34
CA LEU A 270 9.05 -4.72 19.06
C LEU A 270 9.44 -6.10 18.51
N LYS A 271 8.96 -6.42 17.31
CA LYS A 271 9.46 -7.56 16.52
C LYS A 271 10.59 -7.13 15.61
N VAL A 272 11.60 -7.99 15.47
CA VAL A 272 12.74 -7.74 14.58
C VAL A 272 12.80 -8.84 13.52
N TRP A 273 12.80 -8.44 12.24
CA TRP A 273 12.91 -9.35 11.11
C TRP A 273 14.15 -9.05 10.29
N THR A 274 14.78 -10.13 9.81
CA THR A 274 15.93 -10.07 8.92
C THR A 274 15.70 -10.93 7.69
N SER A 275 16.53 -10.75 6.67
CA SER A 275 16.71 -11.78 5.65
C SER A 275 17.53 -12.97 6.20
N GLN A 276 17.81 -13.97 5.36
CA GLN A 276 18.76 -15.04 5.67
C GLN A 276 20.20 -14.71 5.28
N MET A 277 20.45 -13.49 4.78
CA MET A 277 21.79 -13.08 4.36
C MET A 277 22.61 -12.58 5.55
N LYS A 278 23.88 -12.98 5.61
CA LYS A 278 24.81 -12.75 6.72
C LYS A 278 24.83 -11.30 7.20
N ARG A 279 24.83 -10.34 6.28
CA ARG A 279 24.84 -8.89 6.59
C ARG A 279 23.64 -8.40 7.41
N THR A 280 22.42 -8.90 7.16
CA THR A 280 21.24 -8.50 7.96
C THR A 280 21.25 -9.19 9.32
N ILE A 281 21.63 -10.46 9.35
CA ILE A 281 21.79 -11.28 10.57
C ILE A 281 22.81 -10.63 11.52
N GLN A 282 24.02 -10.33 11.03
CA GLN A 282 25.08 -9.68 11.82
C GLN A 282 24.67 -8.29 12.32
N THR A 283 23.81 -7.58 11.58
CA THR A 283 23.27 -6.30 12.04
C THR A 283 22.30 -6.52 13.21
N ALA A 284 21.40 -7.52 13.10
CA ALA A 284 20.43 -7.85 14.13
C ALA A 284 21.06 -8.42 15.41
N GLU A 285 22.13 -9.22 15.29
CA GLU A 285 22.87 -9.79 16.42
C GLU A 285 23.36 -8.71 17.40
N ALA A 286 23.70 -7.51 16.90
CA ALA A 286 24.15 -6.40 17.73
C ALA A 286 23.04 -5.81 18.63
N LEU A 287 21.76 -6.03 18.31
CA LEU A 287 20.64 -5.51 19.10
C LEU A 287 20.45 -6.28 20.42
N GLY A 288 20.93 -7.52 20.50
CA GLY A 288 20.78 -8.36 21.70
C GLY A 288 19.33 -8.78 22.00
N VAL A 289 18.43 -8.71 21.00
CA VAL A 289 17.02 -9.12 21.11
C VAL A 289 16.73 -10.29 20.14
N PRO A 290 15.69 -11.10 20.40
CA PRO A 290 15.26 -12.12 19.46
C PRO A 290 14.85 -11.51 18.11
N TYR A 291 15.19 -12.19 17.02
CA TYR A 291 14.80 -11.80 15.66
C TYR A 291 14.41 -13.03 14.84
N GLU A 292 13.59 -12.82 13.81
CA GLU A 292 13.14 -13.87 12.89
C GLU A 292 13.79 -13.69 11.52
N GLN A 293 14.28 -14.78 10.95
CA GLN A 293 14.93 -14.77 9.63
C GLN A 293 13.95 -15.24 8.55
N TRP A 294 13.72 -14.39 7.56
CA TRP A 294 12.77 -14.64 6.49
C TRP A 294 13.51 -14.72 5.16
N LYS A 295 13.55 -15.90 4.51
CA LYS A 295 14.19 -16.05 3.19
C LYS A 295 13.59 -15.11 2.14
N VAL A 296 12.29 -14.85 2.22
CA VAL A 296 11.57 -13.91 1.35
C VAL A 296 12.02 -12.46 1.50
N LEU A 297 12.81 -12.12 2.53
CA LEU A 297 13.45 -10.80 2.70
C LEU A 297 14.87 -10.74 2.09
N ASN A 298 15.40 -11.82 1.48
CA ASN A 298 16.69 -11.77 0.79
C ASN A 298 16.70 -10.70 -0.30
N GLU A 299 17.87 -10.12 -0.57
CA GLU A 299 18.04 -9.12 -1.64
C GLU A 299 17.58 -9.67 -2.99
N ILE A 300 17.26 -8.77 -3.92
CA ILE A 300 16.97 -9.13 -5.32
C ILE A 300 18.11 -9.96 -5.90
N ASP A 301 17.77 -11.08 -6.52
CA ASP A 301 18.74 -11.94 -7.20
C ASP A 301 19.20 -11.30 -8.52
N ALA A 302 20.49 -10.98 -8.65
CA ALA A 302 21.07 -10.43 -9.86
C ALA A 302 21.45 -11.51 -10.89
N GLY A 303 21.21 -12.79 -10.61
CA GLY A 303 21.45 -13.92 -11.50
C GLY A 303 22.91 -14.00 -11.95
N VAL A 304 23.15 -13.97 -13.26
CA VAL A 304 24.51 -13.99 -13.82
C VAL A 304 25.36 -12.75 -13.47
N CYS A 305 24.74 -11.69 -12.95
CA CYS A 305 25.40 -10.44 -12.55
C CYS A 305 25.66 -10.37 -11.03
N GLU A 306 25.44 -11.45 -10.28
CA GLU A 306 25.80 -11.52 -8.85
C GLU A 306 27.29 -11.24 -8.64
N GLU A 307 27.60 -10.50 -7.57
CA GLU A 307 28.95 -10.08 -7.15
C GLU A 307 29.71 -9.17 -8.13
N MET A 308 29.09 -8.71 -9.22
CA MET A 308 29.71 -7.80 -10.19
C MET A 308 29.57 -6.32 -9.79
N THR A 309 30.50 -5.47 -10.25
CA THR A 309 30.30 -4.00 -10.27
C THR A 309 29.46 -3.58 -11.49
N TYR A 310 28.98 -2.34 -11.53
CA TYR A 310 28.25 -1.85 -12.70
C TYR A 310 29.15 -1.72 -13.94
N GLU A 311 30.44 -1.44 -13.75
CA GLU A 311 31.46 -1.44 -14.78
C GLU A 311 31.60 -2.83 -15.41
N GLU A 312 31.73 -3.87 -14.59
CA GLU A 312 31.81 -5.25 -15.05
C GLU A 312 30.52 -5.69 -15.77
N ILE A 313 29.35 -5.25 -15.29
CA ILE A 313 28.07 -5.52 -15.96
C ILE A 313 28.01 -4.82 -17.32
N GLN A 314 28.41 -3.55 -17.43
CA GLN A 314 28.44 -2.84 -18.70
C GLN A 314 29.46 -3.44 -19.69
N GLU A 315 30.58 -3.95 -19.21
CA GLU A 315 31.59 -4.61 -20.04
C GLU A 315 31.11 -5.97 -20.56
N ASN A 316 30.54 -6.81 -19.68
CA ASN A 316 30.20 -8.19 -20.02
C ASN A 316 28.77 -8.35 -20.57
N TYR A 317 27.85 -7.46 -20.19
CA TYR A 317 26.41 -7.52 -20.50
C TYR A 317 25.82 -6.13 -20.85
N PRO A 318 26.38 -5.41 -21.86
CA PRO A 318 25.95 -4.05 -22.21
C PRO A 318 24.48 -3.97 -22.64
N LEU A 319 23.98 -4.99 -23.34
CA LEU A 319 22.59 -5.08 -23.77
C LEU A 319 21.66 -5.17 -22.57
N GLU A 320 21.93 -6.10 -21.65
CA GLU A 320 21.16 -6.34 -20.44
C GLU A 320 21.16 -5.08 -19.55
N PHE A 321 22.30 -4.40 -19.43
CA PHE A 321 22.42 -3.18 -18.64
C PHE A 321 21.58 -2.03 -19.20
N ALA A 322 21.58 -1.83 -20.52
CA ALA A 322 20.75 -0.83 -21.17
C ALA A 322 19.25 -1.14 -21.03
N LEU A 323 18.85 -2.39 -21.30
CA LEU A 323 17.45 -2.82 -21.18
C LEU A 323 16.93 -2.66 -19.74
N ARG A 324 17.78 -2.92 -18.74
CA ARG A 324 17.45 -2.68 -17.34
C ARG A 324 17.29 -1.22 -16.99
N ASP A 325 18.06 -0.31 -17.59
CA ASP A 325 17.89 1.12 -17.38
C ASP A 325 16.62 1.67 -18.08
N GLN A 326 16.22 1.07 -19.21
CA GLN A 326 14.98 1.41 -19.91
C GLN A 326 13.74 1.11 -19.04
N ASP A 327 13.59 -0.14 -18.60
CA ASP A 327 12.50 -0.59 -17.70
C ASP A 327 13.06 -1.38 -16.50
N LYS A 328 13.54 -0.65 -15.50
CA LYS A 328 14.13 -1.23 -14.29
C LYS A 328 13.12 -2.00 -13.42
N TYR A 329 11.82 -1.75 -13.59
CA TYR A 329 10.79 -2.44 -12.82
C TYR A 329 10.59 -3.87 -13.35
N ARG A 330 10.40 -4.00 -14.67
CA ARG A 330 10.07 -5.29 -15.31
C ARG A 330 11.28 -6.09 -15.75
N TYR A 331 12.41 -5.43 -16.02
CA TYR A 331 13.58 -6.13 -16.52
C TYR A 331 14.14 -7.11 -15.48
N ARG A 332 14.33 -8.37 -15.91
CA ARG A 332 14.91 -9.45 -15.13
C ARG A 332 16.31 -9.76 -15.66
N TYR A 333 17.33 -9.71 -14.81
CA TYR A 333 18.65 -10.20 -15.21
C TYR A 333 18.58 -11.69 -15.59
N PRO A 334 19.43 -12.18 -16.51
CA PRO A 334 19.44 -13.60 -16.84
C PRO A 334 19.65 -14.45 -15.59
N LYS A 335 18.71 -15.39 -15.34
CA LYS A 335 18.66 -16.26 -14.14
C LYS A 335 18.48 -15.51 -12.80
N GLY A 336 18.10 -14.23 -12.81
CA GLY A 336 17.83 -13.44 -11.61
C GLY A 336 16.34 -13.06 -11.47
N GLU A 337 16.08 -11.99 -10.74
CA GLU A 337 14.76 -11.40 -10.48
C GLU A 337 14.62 -10.00 -11.09
N SER A 338 13.40 -9.61 -11.45
CA SER A 338 13.00 -8.22 -11.64
C SER A 338 12.47 -7.60 -10.34
N TYR A 339 12.22 -6.29 -10.32
CA TYR A 339 11.51 -5.69 -9.18
C TYR A 339 10.05 -6.16 -9.10
N GLU A 340 9.44 -6.50 -10.23
CA GLU A 340 8.11 -7.11 -10.30
C GLU A 340 8.08 -8.50 -9.63
N ASP A 341 9.09 -9.34 -9.86
CA ASP A 341 9.24 -10.63 -9.17
C ASP A 341 9.41 -10.43 -7.67
N LEU A 342 10.23 -9.45 -7.28
CA LEU A 342 10.49 -9.12 -5.89
C LEU A 342 9.21 -8.65 -5.17
N VAL A 343 8.37 -7.85 -5.84
CA VAL A 343 7.06 -7.43 -5.30
C VAL A 343 6.17 -8.65 -5.04
N GLN A 344 6.08 -9.59 -5.98
CA GLN A 344 5.31 -10.83 -5.78
C GLN A 344 5.87 -11.66 -4.63
N ARG A 345 7.20 -11.79 -4.52
CA ARG A 345 7.88 -12.51 -3.43
C ARG A 345 7.65 -11.87 -2.06
N LEU A 346 7.53 -10.54 -1.99
CA LEU A 346 7.36 -9.80 -0.74
C LEU A 346 5.91 -9.68 -0.29
N GLU A 347 4.95 -10.17 -1.05
CA GLU A 347 3.54 -10.12 -0.66
C GLU A 347 3.27 -10.72 0.74
N PRO A 348 3.79 -11.91 1.12
CA PRO A 348 3.59 -12.44 2.47
C PRO A 348 4.18 -11.53 3.57
N VAL A 349 5.26 -10.80 3.27
CA VAL A 349 5.85 -9.83 4.20
C VAL A 349 4.92 -8.63 4.37
N ILE A 350 4.31 -8.11 3.29
CA ILE A 350 3.35 -7.02 3.37
C ILE A 350 2.12 -7.44 4.19
N MET A 351 1.61 -8.65 4.00
CA MET A 351 0.48 -9.16 4.79
C MET A 351 0.81 -9.23 6.27
N GLU A 352 1.99 -9.75 6.62
CA GLU A 352 2.40 -9.83 8.01
C GLU A 352 2.69 -8.44 8.60
N LEU A 353 3.31 -7.53 7.83
CA LEU A 353 3.46 -6.13 8.25
C LEU A 353 2.11 -5.45 8.46
N GLU A 354 1.09 -5.75 7.66
CA GLU A 354 -0.26 -5.22 7.85
C GLU A 354 -0.94 -5.75 9.13
N ARG A 355 -0.57 -6.96 9.57
CA ARG A 355 -1.11 -7.65 10.76
C ARG A 355 -0.40 -7.29 12.08
N GLN A 356 0.88 -6.96 12.02
CA GLN A 356 1.70 -6.71 13.21
C GLN A 356 1.54 -5.30 13.77
N GLU A 357 1.93 -5.07 15.02
CA GLU A 357 2.06 -3.74 15.59
C GLU A 357 3.43 -3.11 15.27
N ASN A 358 4.35 -3.09 16.23
CA ASN A 358 5.67 -2.48 16.08
C ASN A 358 6.67 -3.50 15.50
N VAL A 359 7.25 -3.17 14.35
CA VAL A 359 8.19 -4.06 13.65
C VAL A 359 9.40 -3.27 13.15
N LEU A 360 10.59 -3.82 13.36
CA LEU A 360 11.82 -3.43 12.70
C LEU A 360 12.17 -4.47 11.62
N VAL A 361 12.35 -4.03 10.38
CA VAL A 361 12.81 -4.87 9.28
C VAL A 361 14.20 -4.42 8.85
N ILE A 362 15.20 -5.29 9.09
CA ILE A 362 16.58 -5.12 8.65
C ILE A 362 16.75 -5.89 7.34
N CYS A 363 16.79 -5.17 6.22
CA CYS A 363 16.74 -5.76 4.88
C CYS A 363 17.80 -5.16 3.95
N HIS A 364 17.46 -4.97 2.67
CA HIS A 364 18.39 -4.62 1.60
C HIS A 364 17.84 -3.51 0.72
N GLN A 365 18.63 -3.05 -0.27
CA GLN A 365 18.26 -1.87 -1.04
C GLN A 365 17.02 -2.12 -1.91
N ALA A 366 16.96 -3.22 -2.66
CA ALA A 366 15.79 -3.47 -3.53
C ALA A 366 14.57 -3.87 -2.71
N VAL A 367 14.75 -4.69 -1.68
CA VAL A 367 13.68 -5.09 -0.74
C VAL A 367 13.06 -3.88 -0.06
N MET A 368 13.87 -3.00 0.53
CA MET A 368 13.39 -1.80 1.23
C MET A 368 12.65 -0.85 0.30
N ARG A 369 13.08 -0.72 -0.97
CA ARG A 369 12.35 0.05 -2.00
C ARG A 369 10.94 -0.50 -2.22
N CYS A 370 10.78 -1.82 -2.35
CA CYS A 370 9.46 -2.44 -2.53
C CYS A 370 8.54 -2.20 -1.34
N LEU A 371 9.07 -2.37 -0.12
CA LEU A 371 8.31 -2.14 1.12
C LEU A 371 7.91 -0.66 1.25
N LEU A 372 8.83 0.27 0.97
CA LEU A 372 8.52 1.71 0.99
C LEU A 372 7.49 2.10 -0.06
N ALA A 373 7.58 1.55 -1.27
CA ALA A 373 6.62 1.84 -2.32
C ALA A 373 5.20 1.42 -1.91
N TYR A 374 5.05 0.31 -1.21
CA TYR A 374 3.76 -0.10 -0.64
C TYR A 374 3.23 0.94 0.38
N PHE A 375 4.02 1.29 1.40
CA PHE A 375 3.51 2.17 2.47
C PHE A 375 3.32 3.62 2.03
N LEU A 376 4.14 4.09 1.08
CA LEU A 376 4.13 5.46 0.55
C LEU A 376 3.35 5.61 -0.74
N ASP A 377 2.66 4.55 -1.19
CA ASP A 377 1.82 4.53 -2.39
C ASP A 377 2.56 5.04 -3.63
N LYS A 378 3.76 4.47 -3.88
CA LYS A 378 4.61 4.87 -5.00
C LYS A 378 4.36 3.98 -6.21
N PRO A 379 4.26 4.57 -7.42
CA PRO A 379 4.00 3.82 -8.64
C PRO A 379 5.20 2.96 -9.02
N ALA A 380 4.94 1.93 -9.84
CA ALA A 380 5.93 0.95 -10.27
C ALA A 380 7.16 1.59 -10.95
N GLU A 381 6.98 2.69 -11.69
CA GLU A 381 8.12 3.37 -12.34
C GLU A 381 9.06 4.06 -11.36
N GLN A 382 8.55 4.50 -10.19
CA GLN A 382 9.33 5.19 -9.16
C GLN A 382 9.97 4.21 -8.16
N LEU A 383 9.35 3.06 -7.93
CA LEU A 383 9.77 2.07 -6.93
C LEU A 383 11.26 1.69 -7.03
N PRO A 384 11.81 1.32 -8.21
CA PRO A 384 13.23 0.95 -8.35
C PRO A 384 14.24 2.07 -8.06
N TYR A 385 13.76 3.30 -7.88
CA TYR A 385 14.54 4.52 -7.70
C TYR A 385 14.28 5.21 -6.35
N LEU A 386 13.50 4.61 -5.44
CA LEU A 386 13.37 5.16 -4.09
C LEU A 386 14.74 5.16 -3.38
N LYS A 387 15.04 6.23 -2.65
CA LYS A 387 16.31 6.38 -1.93
C LYS A 387 16.22 5.66 -0.58
N CYS A 388 17.04 4.63 -0.42
CA CYS A 388 17.18 3.83 0.80
C CYS A 388 18.67 3.83 1.22
N PRO A 389 19.17 4.95 1.77
CA PRO A 389 20.58 5.08 2.12
C PRO A 389 21.00 4.03 3.18
N LEU A 390 22.28 3.66 3.17
CA LEU A 390 22.87 2.90 4.27
C LEU A 390 22.81 3.73 5.56
N HIS A 391 22.80 3.03 6.69
CA HIS A 391 22.92 3.61 8.03
C HIS A 391 21.83 4.61 8.43
N THR A 392 20.67 4.52 7.77
CA THR A 392 19.50 5.35 8.04
C THR A 392 18.30 4.46 8.34
N VAL A 393 17.57 4.81 9.40
CA VAL A 393 16.30 4.19 9.74
C VAL A 393 15.17 5.06 9.18
N LEU A 394 14.27 4.45 8.43
CA LEU A 394 13.00 5.07 8.04
C LEU A 394 11.92 4.59 8.99
N LYS A 395 11.40 5.49 9.82
CA LYS A 395 10.25 5.24 10.68
C LYS A 395 8.98 5.61 9.93
N LEU A 396 8.13 4.61 9.73
CA LEU A 396 6.84 4.71 9.09
C LEU A 396 5.74 4.70 10.14
N THR A 397 4.88 5.71 10.12
CA THR A 397 3.69 5.79 10.98
C THR A 397 2.45 5.81 10.09
N PRO A 398 1.75 4.67 9.89
CA PRO A 398 0.51 4.62 9.15
C PRO A 398 -0.55 5.58 9.74
N VAL A 399 -1.20 6.34 8.88
CA VAL A 399 -2.29 7.27 9.23
C VAL A 399 -3.50 7.01 8.34
N ALA A 400 -4.64 7.65 8.64
CA ALA A 400 -5.92 7.35 8.00
C ALA A 400 -5.91 7.35 6.46
N TYR A 401 -5.07 8.16 5.81
CA TYR A 401 -5.02 8.28 4.35
C TYR A 401 -3.61 8.18 3.77
N GLY A 402 -2.68 7.56 4.49
CA GLY A 402 -1.31 7.45 4.02
C GLY A 402 -0.35 6.96 5.10
N CYS A 403 0.90 7.38 5.01
CA CYS A 403 1.94 7.02 5.97
C CYS A 403 2.90 8.20 6.15
N LYS A 404 3.17 8.59 7.40
CA LYS A 404 4.24 9.55 7.70
C LYS A 404 5.57 8.81 7.67
N VAL A 405 6.60 9.43 7.10
CA VAL A 405 7.96 8.91 7.07
C VAL A 405 8.90 9.88 7.75
N GLU A 406 9.68 9.38 8.70
CA GLU A 406 10.77 10.10 9.36
C GLU A 406 12.09 9.40 9.01
N SER A 407 13.07 10.16 8.54
CA SER A 407 14.39 9.65 8.15
C SER A 407 15.41 9.97 9.22
N ILE A 408 16.00 8.94 9.83
CA ILE A 408 16.86 9.05 11.01
C ILE A 408 18.23 8.46 10.66
N PHE A 409 19.21 9.33 10.41
CA PHE A 409 20.59 8.93 10.18
C PHE A 409 21.29 8.64 11.51
N LEU A 410 21.95 7.48 11.63
CA LEU A 410 22.55 7.03 12.89
C LEU A 410 24.02 7.44 13.07
N ASN A 411 24.45 8.51 12.41
CA ASN A 411 25.78 9.12 12.55
C ASN A 411 26.96 8.18 12.28
N VAL A 412 26.79 7.22 11.37
CA VAL A 412 27.88 6.35 10.88
C VAL A 412 27.96 6.51 9.37
N GLU A 413 29.09 6.97 8.85
CA GLU A 413 29.29 7.13 7.41
C GLU A 413 29.14 5.81 6.65
N ALA A 414 28.76 5.89 5.38
CA ALA A 414 28.67 4.75 4.48
C ALA A 414 28.91 5.19 3.03
N VAL A 415 29.32 4.27 2.18
CA VAL A 415 29.32 4.47 0.74
C VAL A 415 27.91 4.69 0.20
N ASN A 416 27.80 5.43 -0.91
CA ASN A 416 26.54 5.56 -1.63
C ASN A 416 26.37 4.37 -2.58
N THR A 417 25.24 3.67 -2.50
CA THR A 417 24.89 2.57 -3.41
C THR A 417 23.72 2.91 -4.35
N HIS A 418 23.28 4.17 -4.33
CA HIS A 418 22.19 4.66 -5.15
C HIS A 418 22.70 5.12 -6.51
N ARG A 419 22.39 4.35 -7.55
CA ARG A 419 22.60 4.74 -8.95
C ARG A 419 21.31 5.31 -9.53
N ASP A 420 21.35 6.58 -9.93
CA ASP A 420 20.28 7.26 -10.67
C ASP A 420 20.12 6.67 -12.08
N LYS A 421 18.94 6.86 -12.70
CA LYS A 421 18.74 6.49 -14.11
C LYS A 421 19.60 7.41 -14.98
N PRO A 422 20.52 6.91 -15.80
CA PRO A 422 21.27 7.77 -16.72
C PRO A 422 20.33 8.34 -17.78
N GLU A 423 20.68 9.51 -18.33
CA GLU A 423 19.88 10.14 -19.39
C GLU A 423 19.85 9.28 -20.65
N ASN A 424 21.00 8.72 -21.05
CA ASN A 424 21.10 7.82 -22.19
C ASN A 424 20.92 6.36 -21.76
N VAL A 425 19.83 5.74 -22.22
CA VAL A 425 19.48 4.34 -21.95
C VAL A 425 19.41 3.50 -23.23
N ASP A 426 19.90 4.02 -24.36
CA ASP A 426 19.88 3.31 -25.63
C ASP A 426 20.75 2.06 -25.59
N ILE A 427 20.35 1.01 -26.32
CA ILE A 427 21.07 -0.28 -26.35
C ILE A 427 22.50 -0.12 -26.87
N SER A 428 22.72 0.82 -27.80
CA SER A 428 24.02 1.10 -28.41
C SER A 428 24.76 2.26 -27.75
N ARG A 429 24.39 2.66 -26.53
CA ARG A 429 25.00 3.81 -25.84
C ARG A 429 26.49 3.59 -25.56
N PRO A 430 27.31 4.65 -25.60
CA PRO A 430 28.70 4.59 -25.12
C PRO A 430 28.79 4.17 -23.64
N THR A 431 29.85 3.43 -23.29
CA THR A 431 30.11 2.99 -21.90
C THR A 431 30.18 4.16 -20.91
N VAL A 432 30.73 5.32 -21.32
CA VAL A 432 30.79 6.51 -20.45
C VAL A 432 29.40 7.02 -20.07
N ASP A 433 28.45 7.02 -21.01
CA ASP A 433 27.08 7.44 -20.75
C ASP A 433 26.34 6.44 -19.86
N ALA A 434 26.60 5.14 -20.05
CA ALA A 434 26.01 4.08 -19.24
C ALA A 434 26.46 4.15 -17.76
N LEU A 435 27.71 4.56 -17.51
CA LEU A 435 28.33 4.54 -16.19
C LEU A 435 28.31 5.92 -15.49
N VAL A 436 27.83 6.98 -16.15
CA VAL A 436 27.88 8.37 -15.63
C VAL A 436 27.21 8.55 -14.26
N THR A 437 26.20 7.75 -13.92
CA THR A 437 25.47 7.82 -12.65
C THR A 437 25.95 6.80 -11.62
N VAL A 438 27.00 6.02 -11.92
CA VAL A 438 27.54 5.02 -10.99
C VAL A 438 28.20 5.73 -9.80
N PRO A 439 27.83 5.39 -8.55
CA PRO A 439 28.47 5.97 -7.38
C PRO A 439 29.94 5.60 -7.25
N ALA A 440 30.72 6.51 -6.68
CA ALA A 440 32.09 6.23 -6.29
C ALA A 440 32.16 5.06 -5.29
N HIS A 441 33.15 4.19 -5.48
CA HIS A 441 33.44 3.04 -4.63
C HIS A 441 34.97 2.79 -4.62
N GLN A 442 35.42 1.92 -3.71
CA GLN A 442 36.85 1.61 -3.47
C GLN A 442 37.41 0.56 -4.42
#